data_AF-A0A1F8U2W0-F1
#
_entry.id   AF-A0A1F8U2W0-F1
#
_cell.length_a   1.000
_cell.length_b   1.000
_cell.length_c   1.000
_cell.angle_alpha   90.00
_cell.angle_beta   90.00
_cell.angle_gamma   90.00
#
_symmetry.space_group_name_H-M   'P 1'
#
loop_
_entity.id
_entity.type
_entity.pdbx_description
1 polymer ?
#
loop_
_entity_poly.entity_id
_entity_poly.type
_entity_poly.pdbx_seq_one_letter_code
_entity_poly.pdbx_strand_id
1 'polypeptide(L)'
;MARLRGDASDWGAFVDSVTDRYSELAILGGLLVYFSSIGDALSSAVTFAAAAGTVLVSYVKARAEAVGFDAKVGFLTRVERYLVLAPLLVFNQPVWAVWFIAIFANFTALQRIFHVRAQAHARKNKTAAM
;
A
#
# COMPACT_ATOMS: atom_id res chain seq x y z
N MET A 1 -13.40 -11.67 14.96
CA MET A 1 -14.22 -12.90 14.98
C MET A 1 -13.39 -14.18 15.02
N ALA A 2 -12.47 -14.44 14.09
CA ALA A 2 -11.66 -15.67 14.07
C ALA A 2 -10.90 -15.95 15.39
N ARG A 3 -10.21 -14.94 15.96
CA ARG A 3 -9.51 -15.09 17.25
C ARG A 3 -10.44 -15.37 18.44
N LEU A 4 -11.65 -14.84 18.41
CA LEU A 4 -12.65 -15.06 19.47
C LEU A 4 -13.32 -16.44 19.35
N ARG A 5 -13.30 -17.05 18.16
CA ARG A 5 -13.83 -18.39 17.88
C ARG A 5 -12.78 -19.50 17.95
N GLY A 6 -11.50 -19.16 18.07
CA GLY A 6 -10.39 -20.13 18.01
C GLY A 6 -9.96 -20.52 16.59
N ASP A 7 -10.60 -19.97 15.55
CA ASP A 7 -10.40 -20.35 14.14
C ASP A 7 -9.33 -19.50 13.42
N ALA A 8 -8.39 -18.90 14.16
CA ALA A 8 -7.31 -18.14 13.53
C ALA A 8 -6.36 -19.10 12.79
N SER A 9 -6.19 -18.91 11.49
CA SER A 9 -5.34 -19.74 10.64
C SER A 9 -4.48 -18.89 9.71
N ASP A 10 -3.33 -19.46 9.29
CA ASP A 10 -2.43 -18.83 8.32
C ASP A 10 -3.14 -18.62 6.96
N TRP A 11 -3.98 -19.58 6.56
CA TRP A 11 -4.82 -19.44 5.38
C TRP A 11 -5.78 -18.24 5.49
N GLY A 12 -6.47 -18.11 6.63
CA GLY A 12 -7.37 -16.97 6.86
C GLY A 12 -6.62 -15.63 6.82
N ALA A 13 -5.45 -15.55 7.44
CA ALA A 13 -4.61 -14.35 7.41
C ALA A 13 -4.13 -14.01 5.99
N PHE A 14 -3.80 -15.02 5.19
CA PHE A 14 -3.44 -14.85 3.78
C PHE A 14 -4.61 -14.33 2.94
N VAL A 15 -5.80 -14.94 3.06
CA VAL A 15 -7.01 -14.54 2.31
C VAL A 15 -7.45 -13.13 2.67
N ASP A 16 -7.47 -12.77 3.96
CA ASP A 16 -7.78 -11.41 4.45
C ASP A 16 -6.86 -10.40 3.79
N SER A 17 -5.56 -10.69 3.84
CA SER A 17 -4.53 -9.94 3.16
C SER A 17 -4.79 -9.77 1.65
N VAL A 18 -5.00 -10.84 0.89
CA VAL A 18 -5.21 -10.75 -0.56
C VAL A 18 -6.49 -9.99 -0.90
N THR A 19 -7.58 -10.27 -0.19
CA THR A 19 -8.89 -9.61 -0.36
C THR A 19 -8.79 -8.10 -0.10
N ASP A 20 -8.01 -7.71 0.90
CA ASP A 20 -7.75 -6.30 1.19
C ASP A 20 -7.13 -5.55 0.00
N ARG A 21 -6.20 -6.20 -0.71
CA ARG A 21 -5.53 -5.60 -1.88
C ARG A 21 -6.49 -5.49 -3.05
N TYR A 22 -7.29 -6.51 -3.31
CA TYR A 22 -8.34 -6.44 -4.33
C TYR A 22 -9.36 -5.33 -4.03
N SER A 23 -9.72 -5.15 -2.75
CA SER A 23 -10.66 -4.12 -2.33
C SER A 23 -10.11 -2.70 -2.59
N GLU A 24 -8.84 -2.43 -2.26
CA GLU A 24 -8.20 -1.14 -2.58
C GLU A 24 -8.10 -0.92 -4.09
N LEU A 25 -7.74 -1.95 -4.86
CA LEU A 25 -7.64 -1.88 -6.32
C LEU A 25 -9.00 -1.69 -7.01
N ALA A 26 -10.06 -2.29 -6.50
CA ALA A 26 -11.40 -2.11 -7.05
C ALA A 26 -11.87 -0.66 -6.93
N ILE A 27 -11.61 -0.02 -5.79
CA ILE A 27 -11.96 1.39 -5.57
C ILE A 27 -11.16 2.31 -6.51
N LEU A 28 -9.83 2.12 -6.58
CA LEU A 28 -8.97 2.92 -7.45
C LEU A 28 -9.26 2.64 -8.94
N GLY A 29 -9.59 1.40 -9.30
CA GLY A 29 -10.03 1.03 -10.65
C GLY A 29 -11.33 1.72 -11.05
N GLY A 30 -12.29 1.81 -10.14
CA GLY A 30 -13.52 2.58 -10.36
C GLY A 30 -13.25 4.07 -10.58
N LEU A 31 -12.35 4.67 -9.79
CA LEU A 31 -11.93 6.06 -9.97
C LEU A 31 -11.18 6.28 -11.28
N LEU A 32 -10.35 5.33 -11.70
CA LEU A 32 -9.64 5.39 -12.98
C LEU A 32 -10.63 5.40 -14.15
N VAL A 33 -11.62 4.49 -14.12
CA VAL A 33 -12.69 4.46 -15.13
C VAL A 33 -13.49 5.76 -15.11
N TYR A 34 -13.84 6.26 -13.93
CA TYR A 34 -14.56 7.54 -13.78
C TYR A 34 -13.80 8.71 -14.42
N PHE A 35 -12.55 8.95 -14.01
CA PHE A 35 -11.74 10.04 -14.57
C PHE A 35 -11.48 9.89 -16.08
N SER A 36 -11.30 8.64 -16.54
CA SER A 36 -11.15 8.36 -17.97
C SER A 36 -12.43 8.71 -18.75
N SER A 37 -13.61 8.40 -18.18
CA SER A 37 -14.90 8.64 -18.84
C SER A 37 -15.23 10.13 -19.01
N ILE A 38 -14.73 10.99 -18.12
CA ILE A 38 -14.92 12.45 -18.18
C ILE A 38 -13.77 13.18 -18.88
N GLY A 39 -12.78 12.45 -19.42
CA GLY A 39 -11.64 13.02 -20.14
C GLY A 39 -10.55 13.63 -19.27
N ASP A 40 -10.56 13.41 -17.95
CA ASP A 40 -9.52 13.89 -17.04
C ASP A 40 -8.30 12.95 -17.07
N ALA A 41 -7.45 13.15 -18.08
CA ALA A 41 -6.25 12.33 -18.28
C ALA A 41 -5.25 12.44 -17.13
N LEU A 42 -5.15 13.62 -16.49
CA LEU A 42 -4.22 13.83 -15.38
C LEU A 42 -4.67 13.04 -14.15
N SER A 43 -5.93 13.17 -13.73
CA SER A 43 -6.44 12.42 -12.59
C SER A 43 -6.45 10.91 -12.86
N SER A 44 -6.65 10.49 -14.11
CA SER A 44 -6.52 9.10 -14.52
C SER A 44 -5.09 8.58 -14.31
N ALA A 45 -4.07 9.30 -14.80
CA ALA A 45 -2.67 8.95 -14.61
C ALA A 45 -2.26 8.94 -13.12
N VAL A 46 -2.75 9.92 -12.35
CA VAL A 46 -2.53 9.99 -10.89
C VAL A 46 -3.20 8.82 -10.18
N THR A 47 -4.39 8.41 -10.61
CA THR A 47 -5.08 7.24 -10.04
C THR A 47 -4.29 5.95 -10.30
N PHE A 48 -3.70 5.80 -11.48
CA PHE A 48 -2.78 4.69 -11.75
C PHE A 48 -1.55 4.74 -10.82
N ALA A 49 -0.94 5.91 -10.62
CA ALA A 49 0.17 6.08 -9.69
C ALA A 49 -0.23 5.75 -8.23
N ALA A 50 -1.45 6.10 -7.82
CA ALA A 50 -2.03 5.72 -6.53
C ALA A 50 -2.18 4.20 -6.40
N ALA A 51 -2.66 3.52 -7.44
CA ALA A 51 -2.78 2.06 -7.46
C ALA A 51 -1.41 1.39 -7.36
N ALA A 52 -0.44 1.84 -8.15
CA ALA A 52 0.94 1.34 -8.11
C ALA A 52 1.56 1.50 -6.72
N GLY A 53 1.45 2.69 -6.10
CA GLY A 53 1.95 2.95 -4.76
C GLY A 53 1.28 2.06 -3.71
N THR A 54 -0.04 1.88 -3.80
CA THR A 54 -0.81 1.00 -2.89
C THR A 54 -0.32 -0.45 -2.92
N VAL A 55 -0.10 -0.98 -4.13
CA VAL A 55 0.43 -2.34 -4.33
C VAL A 55 1.88 -2.44 -3.84
N LEU A 56 2.73 -1.46 -4.19
CA LEU A 56 4.15 -1.47 -3.82
C LEU A 56 4.37 -1.41 -2.31
N VAL A 57 3.58 -0.63 -1.57
CA VAL A 57 3.64 -0.61 -0.10
C VAL A 57 3.48 -2.03 0.47
N SER A 58 2.49 -2.78 -0.01
CA SER A 58 2.22 -4.15 0.44
C SER A 58 3.29 -5.14 -0.03
N TYR A 59 3.68 -5.07 -1.30
CA TYR A 59 4.65 -5.99 -1.90
C TYR A 59 6.05 -5.84 -1.29
N VAL A 60 6.55 -4.61 -1.12
CA VAL A 60 7.87 -4.37 -0.53
C VAL A 60 7.94 -4.98 0.88
N LYS A 61 6.87 -4.83 1.68
CA LYS A 61 6.82 -5.43 3.01
C LYS A 61 6.88 -6.95 2.95
N ALA A 62 6.00 -7.57 2.16
CA ALA A 62 5.96 -9.03 2.03
C ALA A 62 7.28 -9.59 1.50
N ARG A 63 7.91 -8.92 0.53
CA ARG A 63 9.19 -9.34 -0.03
C ARG A 63 10.33 -9.18 0.96
N ALA A 64 10.35 -8.10 1.74
CA ALA A 64 11.35 -7.89 2.79
C ALA A 64 11.29 -9.01 3.83
N GLU A 65 10.08 -9.31 4.34
CA GLU A 65 9.86 -10.38 5.32
C GLU A 65 10.30 -11.74 4.77
N ALA A 66 9.99 -12.03 3.50
CA ALA A 66 10.39 -13.28 2.83
C ALA A 66 11.92 -13.47 2.70
N VAL A 67 12.71 -12.39 2.71
CA VAL A 67 14.19 -12.46 2.68
C VAL A 67 14.83 -12.21 4.05
N GLY A 68 14.03 -12.15 5.11
CA GLY A 68 14.49 -11.98 6.49
C GLY A 68 14.82 -10.56 6.90
N PHE A 69 14.26 -9.55 6.23
CA PHE A 69 14.30 -8.14 6.66
C PHE A 69 12.94 -7.69 7.19
N ASP A 70 12.94 -6.68 8.06
CA ASP A 70 11.70 -6.04 8.53
C ASP A 70 11.39 -4.79 7.71
N ALA A 71 10.10 -4.53 7.46
CA ALA A 71 9.65 -3.34 6.76
C ALA A 71 8.45 -2.68 7.46
N LYS A 72 8.42 -2.66 8.79
CA LYS A 72 7.40 -2.03 9.63
C LYS A 72 7.57 -0.51 9.76
N VAL A 73 8.07 0.14 8.71
CA VAL A 73 8.19 1.61 8.61
C VAL A 73 7.17 2.16 7.62
N GLY A 74 6.87 3.45 7.74
CA GLY A 74 5.99 4.16 6.81
C GLY A 74 4.93 5.00 7.52
N PHE A 75 4.66 6.18 6.97
CA PHE A 75 3.65 7.11 7.50
C PHE A 75 2.22 6.76 7.09
N LEU A 76 2.03 6.08 5.95
CA LEU A 76 0.69 5.77 5.45
C LEU A 76 0.37 4.29 5.66
N THR A 77 -0.20 3.99 6.82
CA THR A 77 -0.89 2.73 7.09
C THR A 77 -2.18 2.64 6.28
N ARG A 78 -2.73 1.43 6.22
CA ARG A 78 -4.00 1.17 5.53
C ARG A 78 -5.15 2.01 6.13
N VAL A 79 -5.18 2.16 7.45
CA VAL A 79 -6.23 2.93 8.15
C VAL A 79 -6.21 4.39 7.73
N GLU A 80 -5.03 5.03 7.72
CA GLU A 80 -4.90 6.44 7.32
C GLU A 80 -5.32 6.67 5.86
N ARG A 81 -5.05 5.70 4.97
CA ARG A 81 -5.52 5.77 3.59
C ARG A 81 -7.05 5.85 3.51
N TYR A 82 -7.76 5.01 4.27
CA TYR A 82 -9.23 5.02 4.30
C TYR A 82 -9.81 6.25 5.02
N LEU A 83 -9.14 6.74 6.06
CA LEU A 83 -9.55 7.96 6.77
C LEU A 83 -9.51 9.19 5.87
N VAL A 84 -8.70 9.20 4.82
CA VAL A 84 -8.66 10.29 3.84
C VAL A 84 -9.55 9.99 2.63
N LEU A 85 -9.49 8.77 2.10
CA LEU A 85 -10.27 8.37 0.94
C LEU A 85 -11.78 8.50 1.19
N ALA A 86 -12.29 7.93 2.29
CA ALA A 86 -13.74 7.85 2.51
C ALA A 86 -14.39 9.23 2.66
N PRO A 87 -13.89 10.17 3.49
CA PRO A 87 -14.48 11.51 3.57
C PRO A 87 -14.38 12.27 2.24
N LEU A 88 -13.24 12.23 1.56
CA LEU A 88 -13.08 12.96 0.30
C LEU A 88 -14.03 12.44 -0.78
N LEU A 89 -14.29 11.14 -0.84
CA LEU A 89 -15.31 10.60 -1.74
C LEU A 89 -16.74 11.03 -1.34
N VAL A 90 -17.06 11.02 -0.04
CA VAL A 90 -18.38 11.48 0.46
C VAL A 90 -18.63 12.95 0.15
N PHE A 91 -17.60 13.81 0.23
CA PHE A 91 -17.68 15.24 -0.09
C PHE A 91 -17.46 15.55 -1.59
N ASN A 92 -17.50 14.53 -2.45
CA ASN A 92 -17.31 14.67 -3.90
C ASN A 92 -15.98 15.36 -4.29
N GLN A 93 -14.90 15.00 -3.60
CA GLN A 93 -13.52 15.46 -3.83
C GLN A 93 -12.61 14.31 -4.29
N PRO A 94 -12.95 13.54 -5.34
CA PRO A 94 -12.18 12.36 -5.73
C PRO A 94 -10.77 12.70 -6.24
N VAL A 95 -10.57 13.88 -6.83
CA VAL A 95 -9.25 14.33 -7.33
C VAL A 95 -8.25 14.41 -6.17
N TRP A 96 -8.63 15.09 -5.09
CA TRP A 96 -7.78 15.21 -3.90
C TRP A 96 -7.50 13.85 -3.25
N ALA A 97 -8.49 12.93 -3.28
CA ALA A 97 -8.33 11.59 -2.75
C ALA A 97 -7.21 10.82 -3.49
N VAL A 98 -7.23 10.83 -4.83
CA VAL A 98 -6.24 10.10 -5.62
C VAL A 98 -4.86 10.74 -5.55
N TRP A 99 -4.77 12.08 -5.52
CA TRP A 99 -3.52 12.80 -5.34
C TRP A 99 -2.86 12.49 -4.00
N PHE A 100 -3.63 12.51 -2.92
CA PHE A 100 -3.14 12.17 -1.59
C PHE A 100 -2.58 10.74 -1.57
N ILE A 101 -3.32 9.76 -2.08
CA ILE A 101 -2.86 8.37 -2.09
C ILE A 101 -1.64 8.20 -2.98
N ALA A 102 -1.62 8.80 -4.17
CA ALA A 102 -0.48 8.72 -5.08
C ALA A 102 0.81 9.20 -4.42
N ILE A 103 0.79 10.33 -3.72
CA ILE A 103 1.97 10.87 -3.07
C ILE A 103 2.39 9.99 -1.89
N PHE A 104 1.50 9.77 -0.92
CA PHE A 104 1.87 9.15 0.35
C PHE A 104 2.13 7.65 0.23
N ALA A 105 1.42 6.94 -0.65
CA ALA A 105 1.66 5.51 -0.86
C ALA A 105 3.02 5.27 -1.54
N ASN A 106 3.34 6.02 -2.60
CA ASN A 106 4.64 5.88 -3.25
C ASN A 106 5.79 6.32 -2.34
N PHE A 107 5.60 7.42 -1.60
CA PHE A 107 6.57 7.84 -0.60
C PHE A 107 6.82 6.74 0.46
N THR A 108 5.76 6.15 0.99
CA THR A 108 5.85 5.04 1.96
C THR A 108 6.55 3.81 1.37
N ALA A 109 6.27 3.46 0.11
CA ALA A 109 6.96 2.36 -0.57
C ALA A 109 8.47 2.63 -0.67
N LEU A 110 8.86 3.84 -1.05
CA LEU A 110 10.27 4.25 -1.10
C LEU A 110 10.93 4.22 0.28
N GLN A 111 10.25 4.70 1.33
CA GLN A 111 10.74 4.61 2.70
C GLN A 111 11.07 3.16 3.11
N ARG A 112 10.17 2.23 2.80
CA ARG A 112 10.39 0.79 3.07
C ARG A 112 11.58 0.25 2.28
N ILE A 113 11.71 0.62 1.01
CA ILE A 113 12.87 0.21 0.18
C ILE A 113 14.18 0.70 0.78
N PHE A 114 14.27 1.99 1.14
CA PHE A 114 15.49 2.55 1.74
C PHE A 114 15.82 1.93 3.09
N HIS A 115 14.80 1.63 3.90
CA HIS A 115 14.98 0.96 5.18
C HIS A 115 15.54 -0.46 5.02
N VAL A 116 15.00 -1.24 4.09
CA VAL A 116 15.50 -2.59 3.77
C VAL A 116 16.92 -2.52 3.20
N ARG A 117 17.21 -1.54 2.33
CA ARG A 117 18.57 -1.31 1.81
C ARG A 117 19.58 -1.07 2.93
N ALA A 118 19.23 -0.24 3.93
CA ALA A 118 20.08 0.02 5.08
C ALA A 118 20.35 -1.26 5.90
N GLN A 119 19.32 -2.08 6.16
CA GLN A 119 19.48 -3.37 6.83
C GLN A 119 20.38 -4.33 6.05
N ALA A 120 20.23 -4.39 4.72
CA ALA A 120 21.03 -5.26 3.87
C ALA A 120 22.52 -4.88 3.89
N HIS A 121 22.85 -3.58 3.84
CA HIS A 121 24.23 -3.10 3.98
C HIS A 121 24.80 -3.41 5.37
N ALA A 122 24.03 -3.21 6.44
CA ALA A 122 24.45 -3.53 7.80
C ALA A 122 24.74 -5.03 7.98
N ARG A 123 23.93 -5.92 7.38
CA ARG A 123 24.16 -7.37 7.39
C ARG A 123 25.45 -7.76 6.66
N LYS A 124 25.68 -7.19 5.48
CA LYS A 124 26.91 -7.45 4.70
C LYS A 124 28.17 -7.05 5.46
N ASN A 125 28.16 -5.89 6.13
CA ASN A 125 29.32 -5.40 6.88
C ASN A 125 29.63 -6.30 8.10
N LYS A 126 28.61 -6.84 8.78
CA LYS A 126 28.81 -7.81 9.87
C LYS A 126 29.44 -9.11 9.38
N THR A 127 28.98 -9.64 8.24
CA THR A 127 29.54 -10.87 7.65
C THR A 127 30.99 -10.68 7.20
N ALA A 128 31.38 -9.50 6.72
CA ALA A 128 32.75 -9.22 6.29
C ALA A 128 33.74 -9.03 7.47
N ALA A 129 33.24 -8.82 8.68
CA ALA A 129 34.04 -8.61 9.88
C ALA A 129 34.21 -9.87 10.76
N MET A 130 33.58 -10.99 10.36
CA MET A 130 33.75 -12.32 10.97
C MET A 130 34.73 -13.14 10.14
#